data_AF-A0A6I3UY44-F1
#
_entry.id   AF-A0A6I3UY44-F1
#
_cell.length_a   1.000
_cell.length_b   1.000
_cell.length_c   1.000
_cell.angle_alpha   90.00
_cell.angle_beta   90.00
_cell.angle_gamma   90.00
#
_symmetry.space_group_name_H-M   'P 1'
#
loop_
_entity.id
_entity.type
_entity.pdbx_description
1 polymer ?
#
loop_
_entity_poly.entity_id
_entity_poly.type
_entity_poly.pdbx_seq_one_letter_code
_entity_poly.pdbx_strand_id
1 'polypeptide(L)' 'MSGAIIGKGAKIKRAIIGEGAVISEGVEIDGTDEVQVVGYNEVVGVASDED' A
#
# COMPACT_ATOMS: atom_id res chain seq x y z
N MET A 1 6.82 -10.50 1.13
CA MET A 1 5.86 -9.91 2.08
C MET A 1 6.24 -10.15 3.55
N SER A 2 7.45 -10.61 3.86
CA SER A 2 7.99 -10.48 5.23
C SER A 2 7.91 -9.01 5.64
N GLY A 3 7.47 -8.75 6.87
CA GLY A 3 7.46 -7.40 7.44
C GLY A 3 6.54 -6.36 6.79
N ALA A 4 5.73 -6.70 5.77
CA ALA A 4 4.77 -5.75 5.23
C ALA A 4 3.61 -5.55 6.21
N ILE A 5 3.18 -4.31 6.39
CA ILE A 5 2.09 -3.91 7.28
C ILE A 5 0.93 -3.42 6.43
N ILE A 6 -0.23 -4.05 6.57
CA ILE A 6 -1.46 -3.65 5.88
C ILE A 6 -2.45 -3.15 6.92
N GLY A 7 -2.81 -1.87 6.80
CA GLY A 7 -3.78 -1.20 7.65
C GLY A 7 -5.18 -1.79 7.52
N LYS A 8 -5.95 -1.67 8.60
CA LYS A 8 -7.33 -2.16 8.63
C LYS A 8 -8.15 -1.52 7.50
N GLY A 9 -9.02 -2.29 6.87
CA GLY A 9 -9.91 -1.76 5.82
C GLY A 9 -9.23 -1.37 4.52
N ALA A 10 -7.92 -1.60 4.37
CA ALA A 10 -7.25 -1.44 3.09
C ALA A 10 -7.85 -2.41 2.06
N LYS A 11 -8.07 -1.91 0.84
CA LYS A 11 -8.58 -2.69 -0.29
C LYS A 11 -7.49 -2.76 -1.34
N ILE A 12 -6.99 -3.96 -1.61
CA ILE A 12 -5.88 -4.16 -2.53
C ILE A 12 -6.33 -5.13 -3.62
N LYS A 13 -6.32 -4.68 -4.87
CA LYS A 13 -6.69 -5.46 -6.05
C LYS A 13 -5.55 -5.40 -7.05
N ARG A 14 -5.07 -6.56 -7.51
CA ARG A 14 -4.02 -6.68 -8.53
C ARG A 14 -2.78 -5.82 -8.22
N ALA A 15 -2.15 -6.07 -7.07
CA ALA A 15 -0.94 -5.36 -6.67
C ALA A 15 0.18 -6.31 -6.20
N ILE A 16 1.42 -5.89 -6.40
CA ILE A 16 2.64 -6.48 -5.83
C ILE A 16 3.04 -5.61 -4.63
N ILE A 17 3.11 -6.22 -3.45
CA ILE A 17 3.51 -5.53 -2.22
C ILE A 17 4.90 -5.97 -1.81
N GLY A 18 5.83 -5.02 -1.82
CA GLY A 18 7.22 -5.19 -1.42
C GLY A 18 7.37 -5.62 0.04
N GLU A 19 8.53 -6.21 0.35
CA GLU A 19 8.92 -6.48 1.73
C GLU A 19 9.03 -5.17 2.53
N GLY A 20 8.56 -5.20 3.78
CA GLY A 20 8.58 -4.04 4.68
C GLY A 20 7.68 -2.86 4.28
N ALA A 21 6.90 -2.97 3.20
CA ALA A 21 5.97 -1.93 2.78
C ALA A 21 4.88 -1.69 3.86
N VAL A 22 4.44 -0.45 4.00
CA VAL A 22 3.41 -0.04 4.95
C VAL A 22 2.24 0.59 4.19
N ILE A 23 1.09 -0.07 4.20
CA ILE A 23 -0.16 0.43 3.63
C ILE A 23 -1.04 0.91 4.77
N SER A 24 -1.47 2.16 4.75
CA SER A 24 -2.27 2.75 5.82
C SER A 24 -3.72 2.22 5.86
N GLU A 25 -4.41 2.48 6.97
CA GLU A 25 -5.83 2.12 7.12
C GLU A 25 -6.70 2.78 6.05
N GLY A 26 -7.63 1.99 5.49
CA GLY A 26 -8.58 2.46 4.48
C GLY A 26 -8.01 2.75 3.09
N VAL A 27 -6.71 2.56 2.85
CA VAL A 27 -6.09 2.79 1.54
C VAL A 27 -6.67 1.84 0.48
N GLU A 28 -6.98 2.38 -0.69
CA GLU A 28 -7.45 1.62 -1.84
C GLU A 28 -6.37 1.59 -2.94
N ILE A 29 -5.85 0.40 -3.22
CA ILE A 29 -4.92 0.13 -4.32
C ILE A 29 -5.69 -0.69 -5.37
N ASP A 30 -6.02 -0.05 -6.50
CA ASP A 30 -6.71 -0.70 -7.61
C ASP A 30 -5.79 -0.85 -8.83
N GLY A 31 -5.33 -2.07 -9.06
CA GLY A 31 -4.59 -2.46 -10.25
C GLY A 31 -5.43 -3.15 -11.33
N THR A 32 -6.73 -2.82 -11.44
CA THR A 32 -7.64 -3.40 -12.44
C THR A 32 -7.07 -3.29 -13.86
N ASP A 33 -6.58 -2.11 -14.25
CA ASP A 33 -6.00 -1.87 -15.56
C ASP A 33 -4.58 -2.46 -15.66
N GLU A 34 -3.69 -2.07 -14.74
CA GLU A 34 -2.32 -2.57 -14.65
C GLU A 34 -1.95 -2.93 -13.22
N VAL A 35 -1.10 -3.96 -13.08
CA VAL A 35 -0.65 -4.43 -11.76
C VAL A 35 0.11 -3.30 -11.06
N GLN A 36 -0.42 -2.85 -9.92
CA GLN A 36 0.24 -1.84 -9.10
C GLN A 36 1.42 -2.44 -8.36
N VAL A 37 2.49 -1.67 -8.17
CA VAL A 37 3.69 -2.14 -7.45
C VAL A 37 3.97 -1.16 -6.32
N VAL A 38 3.96 -1.68 -5.10
CA VAL A 38 4.46 -1.00 -3.91
C VAL A 38 5.84 -1.56 -3.62
N GLY A 39 6.84 -0.70 -3.58
CA GLY A 39 8.25 -1.02 -3.44
C GLY A 39 8.66 -1.50 -2.04
N TYR A 40 9.95 -1.80 -1.90
CA TYR A 40 10.57 -2.19 -0.64
C TYR A 40 10.54 -1.03 0.37
N ASN A 41 10.05 -1.29 1.59
CA ASN A 41 9.87 -0.29 2.67
C ASN A 41 9.06 0.96 2.27
N GLU A 42 8.28 0.88 1.19
CA GLU A 42 7.46 2.00 0.73
C GLU A 42 6.25 2.21 1.66
N VAL A 43 5.92 3.47 1.94
CA VAL A 43 4.82 3.85 2.82
C VAL A 43 3.73 4.55 2.01
N VAL A 44 2.52 4.01 2.04
CA VAL A 44 1.37 4.47 1.25
C VAL A 44 0.23 4.91 2.18
N GLY A 45 -0.37 6.06 1.88
CA GLY A 45 -1.55 6.57 2.59
C GLY A 45 -1.26 7.31 3.89
N VAL A 46 -0.04 7.82 4.07
CA VAL A 46 0.23 8.82 5.12
C VAL A 46 -0.44 10.14 4.71
N ALA A 47 -1.10 10.80 5.67
CA ALA A 47 -1.50 12.19 5.48
C ALA A 47 -0.21 13.01 5.35
N SER A 48 -0.02 13.66 4.20
CA SER A 48 0.92 14.76 4.12
C SER A 48 0.36 15.87 5.00
N ASP A 49 0.96 16.13 6.16
CA ASP A 49 0.83 17.42 6.83
C ASP A 49 1.46 18.48 5.91
N GLU A 50 0.76 18.84 4.83
CA GLU A 50 1.03 20.03 4.02
C GLU A 50 0.04 21.11 4.47
N ASP A 51 0.46 21.86 5.49
CA ASP A 51 -0.05 23.22 5.82
C ASP A 51 0.58 24.26 4.86
#